data_AF-A0A2R6EZV7-F1
#
_entry.id   AF-A0A2R6EZV7-F1
#
_cell.length_a   1.000
_cell.length_b   1.000
_cell.length_c   1.000
_cell.angle_alpha   90.00
_cell.angle_beta   90.00
_cell.angle_gamma   90.00
#
_symmetry.space_group_name_H-M   'P 1'
#
loop_
_entity.id
_entity.type
_entity.pdbx_description
1 polymer ?
#
loop_
_entity_poly.entity_id
_entity_poly.type
_entity_poly.pdbx_seq_one_letter_code
_entity_poly.pdbx_strand_id
1 'polypeptide(L)'
;MLAIVVSRADEASVRIGEQLRDIAEWTESVDECRSDADGGGTVYRTDGAELRAFEGRHLELERAAAAFERPELLVFASKHAGETDELLTAHHTGNFGDAEYGGESGRFARAAPNAHRAVVHALAAHAPEGYDVGMECTHHGPTEVGAPSMFVEVGSAEPQWRDDAAARAVAEAILGLRGVPPDAPSEAGTRRQLVGFGGGHYVPRFERVARETDWAVGHIGAGWCLDALDGFADDDRQHDAVVERAFAESGAEYALVTGDHPDLVEHVESLGYRVVDERFVRETTGVPLGFVDAAEAAVGPVEDGLRFGETATDPEESWRVVDVPEELLAEATGIDPETVRDWFESNALAFGTEQQGTI
;
A
#
# COMPACT_ATOMS: atom_id res chain seq x y z
N MET A 1 13.39 -11.08 -8.57
CA MET A 1 12.78 -11.08 -9.92
C MET A 1 11.29 -10.82 -9.78
N LEU A 2 10.71 -10.00 -10.66
CA LEU A 2 9.28 -9.78 -10.79
C LEU A 2 8.62 -10.94 -11.56
N ALA A 3 7.63 -11.61 -10.96
CA ALA A 3 6.77 -12.57 -11.63
C ALA A 3 5.49 -11.90 -12.11
N ILE A 4 5.10 -12.15 -13.36
CA ILE A 4 3.86 -11.62 -13.94
C ILE A 4 2.97 -12.79 -14.36
N VAL A 5 1.76 -12.81 -13.80
CA VAL A 5 0.74 -13.82 -14.06
C VAL A 5 -0.32 -13.24 -14.98
N VAL A 6 -0.47 -13.87 -16.15
CA VAL A 6 -1.56 -13.63 -17.11
C VAL A 6 -2.53 -14.81 -17.04
N SER A 7 -3.83 -14.55 -17.04
CA SER A 7 -4.86 -15.59 -17.18
C SER A 7 -5.46 -15.56 -18.58
N ARG A 8 -5.58 -16.73 -19.19
CA ARG A 8 -6.30 -16.93 -20.46
C ARG A 8 -7.82 -16.87 -20.30
N ALA A 9 -8.33 -16.94 -19.07
CA ALA A 9 -9.75 -16.80 -18.75
C ALA A 9 -10.21 -15.34 -18.56
N ASP A 10 -9.28 -14.39 -18.68
CA ASP A 10 -9.52 -12.96 -18.49
C ASP A 10 -9.05 -12.17 -19.73
N GLU A 11 -10.00 -11.51 -20.41
CA GLU A 11 -9.70 -10.78 -21.65
C GLU A 11 -8.82 -9.55 -21.42
N ALA A 12 -8.96 -8.85 -20.28
CA ALA A 12 -8.07 -7.72 -19.96
C ALA A 12 -6.65 -8.25 -19.68
N SER A 13 -6.55 -9.35 -18.94
CA SER A 13 -5.27 -10.00 -18.64
C SER A 13 -4.52 -10.41 -19.91
N VAL A 14 -5.21 -11.03 -20.86
CA VAL A 14 -4.62 -11.39 -22.17
C VAL A 14 -4.12 -10.15 -22.89
N ARG A 15 -4.92 -9.07 -22.92
CA ARG A 15 -4.54 -7.81 -23.59
C ARG A 15 -3.33 -7.15 -22.93
N ILE A 16 -3.30 -7.08 -21.59
CA ILE A 16 -2.14 -6.59 -20.83
C ILE A 16 -0.92 -7.46 -21.14
N GLY A 17 -1.07 -8.78 -21.20
CA GLY A 17 -0.01 -9.71 -21.57
C GLY A 17 0.53 -9.51 -22.99
N GLU A 18 -0.32 -9.10 -23.93
CA GLU A 18 0.10 -8.68 -25.28
C GLU A 18 0.88 -7.37 -25.22
N GLN A 19 0.38 -6.35 -24.53
CA GLN A 19 1.07 -5.07 -24.39
C GLN A 19 2.43 -5.23 -23.69
N LEU A 20 2.53 -6.04 -22.64
CA LEU A 20 3.79 -6.38 -21.96
C LEU A 20 4.85 -6.93 -22.93
N ARG A 21 4.43 -7.77 -23.88
CA ARG A 21 5.30 -8.35 -24.91
C ARG A 21 5.67 -7.36 -26.00
N ASP A 22 4.83 -6.36 -26.23
CA ASP A 22 5.07 -5.31 -27.24
C ASP A 22 5.99 -4.19 -26.74
N ILE A 23 6.02 -3.91 -25.43
CA ILE A 23 6.79 -2.79 -24.86
C ILE A 23 8.22 -3.14 -24.42
N ALA A 24 8.59 -4.42 -24.43
CA ALA A 24 9.92 -4.87 -24.03
C ALA A 24 10.40 -6.05 -24.88
N GLU A 25 11.71 -6.26 -24.92
CA GLU A 25 12.29 -7.45 -25.55
C GLU A 25 12.23 -8.64 -24.58
N TRP A 26 11.68 -9.76 -25.05
CA TRP A 26 11.52 -10.99 -24.29
C TRP A 26 12.25 -12.15 -24.96
N THR A 27 12.95 -12.94 -24.16
CA THR A 27 13.47 -14.25 -24.56
C THR A 27 12.42 -15.30 -24.28
N GLU A 28 11.97 -15.99 -25.33
CA GLU A 28 11.01 -17.08 -25.24
C GLU A 28 11.73 -18.41 -24.94
N SER A 29 11.13 -19.22 -24.07
CA SER A 29 11.57 -20.59 -23.76
C SER A 29 10.37 -21.48 -23.47
N VAL A 30 10.56 -22.79 -23.51
CA VAL A 30 9.50 -23.77 -23.21
C VAL A 30 9.81 -24.48 -21.89
N ASP A 31 8.86 -24.44 -20.95
CA ASP A 31 8.86 -25.23 -19.73
C ASP A 31 8.00 -26.48 -19.91
N GLU A 32 8.67 -27.61 -20.17
CA GLU A 32 8.02 -28.92 -20.33
C GLU A 32 7.78 -29.66 -19.00
N CYS A 33 8.29 -29.12 -17.88
CA CYS A 33 8.19 -29.75 -16.57
C CYS A 33 6.86 -29.44 -15.87
N ARG A 34 6.13 -28.43 -16.34
CA ARG A 34 4.81 -28.03 -15.87
C ARG A 34 3.79 -28.02 -17.01
N SER A 35 2.52 -28.25 -16.68
CA SER A 35 1.43 -28.15 -17.66
C SER A 35 1.31 -26.71 -18.20
N ASP A 36 0.91 -26.54 -19.47
CA ASP A 36 0.64 -25.21 -20.04
C ASP A 36 -0.52 -24.49 -19.33
N ALA A 37 -1.45 -25.25 -18.75
CA ALA A 37 -2.56 -24.72 -17.96
C ALA A 37 -2.09 -24.06 -16.66
N ASP A 38 -1.01 -24.57 -16.07
CA ASP A 38 -0.48 -24.13 -14.76
C ASP A 38 0.74 -23.20 -14.90
N GLY A 39 0.88 -22.49 -16.03
CA GLY A 39 2.03 -21.60 -16.26
C GLY A 39 3.30 -22.30 -16.73
N GLY A 40 3.22 -23.57 -17.15
CA GLY A 40 4.24 -24.20 -18.00
C GLY A 40 4.11 -23.76 -19.45
N GLY A 41 4.64 -24.55 -20.39
CA GLY A 41 4.57 -24.20 -21.80
C GLY A 41 5.44 -22.99 -22.11
N THR A 42 4.87 -21.93 -22.71
CA THR A 42 5.66 -20.77 -23.15
C THR A 42 5.98 -19.84 -21.97
N VAL A 43 7.27 -19.60 -21.74
CA VAL A 43 7.77 -18.70 -20.70
C VAL A 43 8.55 -17.55 -21.34
N TYR A 44 8.19 -16.32 -20.99
CA TYR A 44 8.85 -15.11 -21.45
C TYR A 44 9.74 -14.56 -20.34
N ARG A 45 11.02 -14.32 -20.63
CA ARG A 45 11.97 -13.70 -19.69
C ARG A 45 12.60 -12.44 -20.26
N THR A 46 12.74 -11.44 -19.42
CA THR A 46 13.50 -10.23 -19.71
C THR A 46 14.34 -9.87 -18.49
N ASP A 47 15.15 -8.83 -18.58
CA ASP A 47 15.95 -8.38 -17.43
C ASP A 47 15.03 -7.99 -16.26
N GLY A 48 15.18 -8.69 -15.13
CA GLY A 48 14.42 -8.46 -13.90
C GLY A 48 13.00 -9.02 -13.85
N ALA A 49 12.45 -9.62 -14.92
CA ALA A 49 11.06 -10.10 -14.95
C ALA A 49 10.83 -11.41 -15.75
N GLU A 50 9.84 -12.18 -15.31
CA GLU A 50 9.35 -13.40 -15.97
C GLU A 50 7.82 -13.35 -16.08
N LEU A 51 7.28 -13.66 -17.26
CA LEU A 51 5.85 -13.68 -17.55
C LEU A 51 5.42 -15.10 -17.93
N ARG A 52 4.33 -15.57 -17.29
CA ARG A 52 3.69 -16.86 -17.55
C ARG A 52 2.18 -16.71 -17.68
N ALA A 53 1.59 -17.54 -18.54
CA ALA A 53 0.15 -17.59 -18.77
C ALA A 53 -0.48 -18.84 -18.14
N PHE A 54 -1.62 -18.68 -17.46
CA PHE A 54 -2.37 -19.72 -16.79
C PHE A 54 -3.76 -19.87 -17.44
N GLU A 55 -4.35 -21.05 -17.38
CA GLU A 55 -5.70 -21.30 -17.91
C GLU A 55 -6.80 -20.81 -16.94
N GLY A 56 -6.62 -21.02 -15.63
CA GLY A 56 -7.61 -20.69 -14.60
C GLY A 56 -7.73 -19.20 -14.29
N ARG A 57 -8.81 -18.83 -13.59
CA ARG A 57 -9.05 -17.46 -13.10
C ARG A 57 -8.06 -17.12 -12.00
N HIS A 58 -7.50 -15.90 -11.98
CA HIS A 58 -6.48 -15.50 -11.00
C HIS A 58 -6.90 -15.73 -9.55
N LEU A 59 -8.15 -15.43 -9.21
CA LEU A 59 -8.70 -15.59 -7.85
C LEU A 59 -8.69 -17.04 -7.33
N GLU A 60 -8.53 -18.03 -8.23
CA GLU A 60 -8.45 -19.47 -7.92
C GLU A 60 -7.01 -20.01 -8.01
N LEU A 61 -6.03 -19.18 -8.40
CA LEU A 61 -4.64 -19.60 -8.60
C LEU A 61 -3.85 -19.59 -7.29
N GLU A 62 -4.07 -20.61 -6.46
CA GLU A 62 -3.22 -20.84 -5.29
C GLU A 62 -1.79 -21.23 -5.69
N ARG A 63 -0.82 -20.79 -4.89
CA ARG A 63 0.61 -21.06 -5.00
C ARG A 63 1.20 -20.67 -6.35
N ALA A 64 0.65 -19.65 -7.01
CA ALA A 64 1.10 -19.18 -8.33
C ALA A 64 2.61 -18.86 -8.38
N ALA A 65 3.21 -18.39 -7.28
CA ALA A 65 4.64 -18.12 -7.20
C ALA A 65 5.52 -19.37 -7.41
N ALA A 66 5.01 -20.57 -7.12
CA ALA A 66 5.71 -21.82 -7.37
C ALA A 66 5.99 -22.05 -8.87
N ALA A 67 5.28 -21.33 -9.75
CA ALA A 67 5.53 -21.40 -11.18
C ALA A 67 6.87 -20.76 -11.59
N PHE A 68 7.39 -19.86 -10.78
CA PHE A 68 8.53 -18.99 -11.09
C PHE A 68 9.77 -19.37 -10.27
N GLU A 69 10.94 -18.94 -10.73
CA GLU A 69 12.19 -19.13 -9.99
C GLU A 69 12.32 -18.11 -8.84
N ARG A 70 11.70 -18.42 -7.69
CA ARG A 70 11.77 -17.61 -6.44
C ARG A 70 11.51 -16.12 -6.67
N PRO A 71 10.29 -15.73 -7.05
CA PRO A 71 9.96 -14.34 -7.26
C PRO A 71 10.05 -13.54 -5.96
N GLU A 72 10.51 -12.29 -6.05
CA GLU A 72 10.53 -11.35 -4.93
C GLU A 72 9.19 -10.60 -4.82
N LEU A 73 8.49 -10.50 -5.94
CA LEU A 73 7.19 -9.86 -6.11
C LEU A 73 6.44 -10.59 -7.22
N LEU A 74 5.15 -10.84 -7.04
CA LEU A 74 4.26 -11.39 -8.04
C LEU A 74 3.11 -10.43 -8.32
N VAL A 75 2.87 -10.15 -9.60
CA VAL A 75 1.74 -9.32 -10.05
C VAL A 75 0.78 -10.17 -10.86
N PHE A 76 -0.49 -10.14 -10.47
CA PHE A 76 -1.60 -10.61 -11.28
C PHE A 76 -2.07 -9.46 -12.18
N ALA A 77 -1.80 -9.56 -13.49
CA ALA A 77 -2.36 -8.63 -14.47
C ALA A 77 -3.82 -9.04 -14.72
N SER A 78 -4.78 -8.24 -14.30
CA SER A 78 -6.18 -8.67 -14.18
C SER A 78 -7.15 -7.60 -14.69
N LYS A 79 -8.43 -7.95 -14.80
CA LYS A 79 -9.51 -6.99 -14.91
C LYS A 79 -10.06 -6.62 -13.54
N HIS A 80 -10.50 -5.38 -13.43
CA HIS A 80 -11.46 -4.96 -12.41
C HIS A 80 -12.86 -5.01 -13.02
N ALA A 81 -13.82 -5.60 -12.30
CA ALA A 81 -15.22 -5.67 -12.71
C ALA A 81 -16.11 -4.98 -11.68
N GLY A 82 -16.61 -3.79 -12.01
CA GLY A 82 -17.37 -2.96 -11.10
C GLY A 82 -18.33 -1.99 -11.80
N GLU A 83 -19.05 -1.21 -11.02
CA GLU A 83 -19.99 -0.18 -11.52
C GLU A 83 -19.35 1.23 -11.64
N THR A 84 -18.01 1.30 -11.59
CA THR A 84 -17.25 2.54 -11.79
C THR A 84 -17.06 2.88 -13.26
N ASP A 85 -16.63 4.12 -13.52
CA ASP A 85 -16.20 4.56 -14.84
C ASP A 85 -14.84 3.92 -15.22
N GLU A 86 -14.14 4.49 -16.21
CA GLU A 86 -12.80 4.10 -16.61
C GLU A 86 -11.79 4.20 -15.46
N LEU A 87 -11.22 3.07 -15.04
CA LEU A 87 -10.40 3.01 -13.82
C LEU A 87 -9.22 2.06 -13.99
N LEU A 88 -8.04 2.48 -13.52
CA LEU A 88 -6.88 1.60 -13.32
C LEU A 88 -6.62 1.46 -11.82
N THR A 89 -6.47 0.24 -11.34
CA THR A 89 -6.33 -0.02 -9.90
C THR A 89 -5.21 -0.99 -9.57
N ALA A 90 -4.89 -1.06 -8.28
CA ALA A 90 -4.11 -2.14 -7.71
C ALA A 90 -4.56 -2.41 -6.26
N HIS A 91 -4.47 -3.66 -5.83
CA HIS A 91 -4.79 -4.07 -4.45
C HIS A 91 -4.16 -5.41 -4.06
N HIS A 92 -4.16 -5.65 -2.76
CA HIS A 92 -3.75 -6.91 -2.15
C HIS A 92 -4.95 -7.85 -1.99
N THR A 93 -4.72 -9.15 -2.04
CA THR A 93 -5.76 -10.17 -1.86
C THR A 93 -5.85 -10.68 -0.43
N GLY A 94 -7.07 -10.98 0.00
CA GLY A 94 -7.35 -11.40 1.36
C GLY A 94 -8.84 -11.34 1.71
N ASN A 95 -9.22 -12.10 2.72
CA ASN A 95 -10.58 -12.18 3.22
C ASN A 95 -10.57 -11.89 4.72
N PHE A 96 -11.19 -10.78 5.15
CA PHE A 96 -11.37 -10.48 6.57
C PHE A 96 -12.40 -11.40 7.24
N GLY A 97 -13.44 -11.80 6.49
CA GLY A 97 -14.44 -12.77 6.91
C GLY A 97 -14.47 -13.99 5.98
N ASP A 98 -15.67 -14.42 5.59
CA ASP A 98 -15.89 -15.54 4.69
C ASP A 98 -15.28 -15.34 3.29
N ALA A 99 -14.63 -16.39 2.77
CA ALA A 99 -14.02 -16.39 1.44
C ALA A 99 -15.02 -16.82 0.35
N GLU A 100 -15.83 -15.88 -0.13
CA GLU A 100 -16.81 -16.15 -1.20
C GLU A 100 -16.17 -16.20 -2.60
N TYR A 101 -15.06 -15.49 -2.80
CA TYR A 101 -14.41 -15.30 -4.11
C TYR A 101 -12.95 -15.77 -4.09
N GLY A 102 -12.73 -17.00 -3.62
CA GLY A 102 -11.43 -17.65 -3.59
C GLY A 102 -10.61 -17.35 -2.32
N GLY A 103 -9.59 -18.19 -2.09
CA GLY A 103 -8.78 -18.16 -0.88
C GLY A 103 -9.48 -18.75 0.36
N GLU A 104 -8.89 -18.51 1.52
CA GLU A 104 -9.36 -18.99 2.82
C GLU A 104 -9.91 -17.84 3.68
N SER A 105 -10.97 -18.10 4.47
CA SER A 105 -11.58 -17.12 5.36
C SER A 105 -10.61 -16.63 6.43
N GLY A 106 -10.60 -15.33 6.72
CA GLY A 106 -9.68 -14.74 7.70
C GLY A 106 -8.18 -14.84 7.31
N ARG A 107 -7.86 -15.06 6.03
CA ARG A 107 -6.49 -15.15 5.52
C ARG A 107 -6.19 -14.07 4.50
N PHE A 108 -4.91 -13.77 4.35
CA PHE A 108 -4.39 -12.74 3.47
C PHE A 108 -3.19 -13.29 2.71
N ALA A 109 -3.03 -12.87 1.45
CA ALA A 109 -1.75 -13.05 0.77
C ALA A 109 -0.74 -12.07 1.35
N ARG A 110 0.56 -12.41 1.29
CA ARG A 110 1.60 -11.46 1.68
C ARG A 110 1.50 -10.19 0.83
N ALA A 111 1.23 -9.05 1.46
CA ALA A 111 1.16 -7.76 0.79
C ALA A 111 2.52 -7.32 0.25
N ALA A 112 2.50 -6.31 -0.63
CA ALA A 112 3.69 -5.65 -1.14
C ALA A 112 3.55 -4.12 -1.05
N PRO A 113 3.50 -3.53 0.16
CA PRO A 113 3.09 -2.14 0.37
C PRO A 113 3.91 -1.12 -0.45
N ASN A 114 5.24 -1.29 -0.49
CA ASN A 114 6.12 -0.37 -1.22
C ASN A 114 5.99 -0.54 -2.73
N ALA A 115 5.82 -1.77 -3.22
CA ALA A 115 5.54 -2.03 -4.63
C ALA A 115 4.15 -1.50 -5.03
N HIS A 116 3.16 -1.59 -4.14
CA HIS A 116 1.81 -1.05 -4.36
C HIS A 116 1.85 0.46 -4.51
N ARG A 117 2.58 1.15 -3.63
CA ARG A 117 2.84 2.59 -3.79
C ARG A 117 3.48 2.89 -5.15
N ALA A 118 4.54 2.16 -5.52
CA ALA A 118 5.23 2.38 -6.78
C ALA A 118 4.34 2.16 -8.02
N VAL A 119 3.49 1.12 -8.01
CA VAL A 119 2.61 0.84 -9.16
C VAL A 119 1.50 1.88 -9.28
N VAL A 120 0.93 2.38 -8.18
CA VAL A 120 -0.08 3.45 -8.22
C VAL A 120 0.49 4.73 -8.82
N HIS A 121 1.73 5.11 -8.46
CA HIS A 121 2.42 6.24 -9.10
C HIS A 121 2.66 6.00 -10.59
N ALA A 122 3.05 4.78 -10.97
CA ALA A 122 3.27 4.44 -12.37
C ALA A 122 1.97 4.45 -13.18
N LEU A 123 0.88 3.88 -12.65
CA LEU A 123 -0.45 3.95 -13.26
C LEU A 123 -0.86 5.41 -13.49
N ALA A 124 -0.71 6.28 -12.48
CA ALA A 124 -1.03 7.71 -12.63
C ALA A 124 -0.19 8.43 -13.68
N ALA A 125 1.06 8.00 -13.89
CA ALA A 125 1.94 8.57 -14.91
C ALA A 125 1.61 8.11 -16.34
N HIS A 126 1.05 6.91 -16.47
CA HIS A 126 0.77 6.26 -17.77
C HIS A 126 -0.70 6.24 -18.16
N ALA A 127 -1.61 6.57 -17.24
CA ALA A 127 -3.05 6.51 -17.46
C ALA A 127 -3.47 7.35 -18.68
N PRO A 128 -4.26 6.79 -19.60
CA PRO A 128 -4.81 7.55 -20.72
C PRO A 128 -5.84 8.59 -20.23
N GLU A 129 -6.10 9.60 -21.06
CA GLU A 129 -7.10 10.62 -20.75
C GLU A 129 -8.47 9.99 -20.49
N GLY A 130 -9.11 10.39 -19.39
CA GLY A 130 -10.42 9.88 -18.96
C GLY A 130 -10.37 8.70 -17.99
N TYR A 131 -9.21 8.06 -17.79
CA TYR A 131 -9.07 7.03 -16.77
C TYR A 131 -8.66 7.62 -15.43
N ASP A 132 -9.42 7.28 -14.40
CA ASP A 132 -9.01 7.50 -13.02
C ASP A 132 -8.00 6.42 -12.59
N VAL A 133 -7.23 6.72 -11.55
CA VAL A 133 -6.30 5.79 -10.92
C VAL A 133 -6.61 5.73 -9.44
N GLY A 134 -6.69 4.52 -8.89
CA GLY A 134 -7.05 4.31 -7.49
C GLY A 134 -6.41 3.08 -6.87
N MET A 135 -6.65 2.93 -5.57
CA MET A 135 -6.40 1.70 -4.84
C MET A 135 -7.74 1.04 -4.52
N GLU A 136 -7.75 -0.27 -4.31
CA GLU A 136 -8.89 -0.97 -3.74
C GLU A 136 -8.57 -1.53 -2.37
N CYS A 137 -9.61 -1.75 -1.56
CA CYS A 137 -9.48 -2.46 -0.31
C CYS A 137 -9.06 -3.91 -0.52
N THR A 138 -8.61 -4.58 0.54
CA THR A 138 -8.22 -5.98 0.46
C THR A 138 -9.46 -6.87 0.33
N HIS A 139 -9.51 -7.66 -0.74
CA HIS A 139 -10.64 -8.54 -1.00
C HIS A 139 -10.23 -9.72 -1.89
N HIS A 140 -11.09 -10.75 -1.88
CA HIS A 140 -11.02 -11.97 -2.68
C HIS A 140 -9.71 -12.77 -2.59
N GLY A 141 -9.69 -13.94 -3.23
CA GLY A 141 -8.51 -14.80 -3.32
C GLY A 141 -7.56 -14.45 -4.47
N PRO A 142 -6.42 -15.13 -4.58
CA PRO A 142 -5.94 -16.18 -3.68
C PRO A 142 -5.33 -15.59 -2.41
N THR A 143 -5.41 -16.33 -1.30
CA THR A 143 -4.74 -15.97 -0.03
C THR A 143 -3.38 -16.66 0.12
N GLU A 144 -3.15 -17.77 -0.58
CA GLU A 144 -1.85 -18.45 -0.59
C GLU A 144 -1.18 -18.27 -1.96
N VAL A 145 -0.34 -17.25 -2.13
CA VAL A 145 0.37 -16.99 -3.41
C VAL A 145 1.78 -17.57 -3.43
N GLY A 146 2.48 -17.51 -2.29
CA GLY A 146 3.87 -17.98 -2.12
C GLY A 146 4.95 -16.92 -2.35
N ALA A 147 4.56 -15.66 -2.56
CA ALA A 147 5.43 -14.48 -2.60
C ALA A 147 4.59 -13.23 -2.25
N PRO A 148 5.22 -12.10 -1.89
CA PRO A 148 4.54 -10.80 -1.86
C PRO A 148 3.83 -10.55 -3.19
N SER A 149 2.56 -10.15 -3.15
CA SER A 149 1.75 -10.09 -4.36
C SER A 149 0.63 -9.06 -4.32
N MET A 150 0.21 -8.64 -5.51
CA MET A 150 -0.93 -7.76 -5.72
C MET A 150 -1.56 -7.98 -7.10
N PHE A 151 -2.79 -7.51 -7.25
CA PHE A 151 -3.47 -7.35 -8.53
C PHE A 151 -3.18 -5.95 -9.07
N VAL A 152 -3.04 -5.83 -10.38
CA VAL A 152 -2.95 -4.56 -11.11
C VAL A 152 -3.88 -4.64 -12.30
N GLU A 153 -4.86 -3.75 -12.35
CA GLU A 153 -6.09 -4.01 -13.08
C GLU A 153 -6.51 -2.91 -14.05
N VAL A 154 -7.26 -3.33 -15.08
CA VAL A 154 -8.03 -2.44 -15.96
C VAL A 154 -9.50 -2.64 -15.68
N GLY A 155 -10.21 -1.55 -15.38
CA GLY A 155 -11.63 -1.53 -15.11
C GLY A 155 -12.40 -0.48 -15.91
N SER A 156 -13.73 -0.52 -15.90
CA SER A 156 -14.53 -1.39 -15.01
C SER A 156 -15.42 -2.38 -15.77
N ALA A 157 -15.45 -2.31 -17.10
CA ALA A 157 -16.30 -3.14 -17.96
C ALA A 157 -15.59 -3.52 -19.29
N GLU A 158 -16.28 -4.34 -20.10
CA GLU A 158 -15.78 -4.89 -21.38
C GLU A 158 -15.16 -3.86 -22.34
N PRO A 159 -15.69 -2.63 -22.51
CA PRO A 159 -15.03 -1.63 -23.35
C PRO A 159 -13.61 -1.29 -22.87
N GLN A 160 -13.43 -1.13 -21.55
CA GLN A 160 -12.15 -0.80 -20.95
C GLN A 160 -11.20 -2.00 -20.94
N TRP A 161 -11.70 -3.22 -20.71
CA TRP A 161 -10.90 -4.44 -20.79
C TRP A 161 -10.30 -4.67 -22.19
N ARG A 162 -10.88 -4.05 -23.22
CA ARG A 162 -10.42 -4.11 -24.61
C ARG A 162 -9.66 -2.86 -25.07
N ASP A 163 -9.45 -1.89 -24.18
CA ASP A 163 -8.73 -0.67 -24.50
C ASP A 163 -7.22 -0.92 -24.48
N ASP A 164 -6.59 -0.81 -25.66
CA ASP A 164 -5.15 -0.99 -25.83
C ASP A 164 -4.31 0.05 -25.09
N ALA A 165 -4.80 1.29 -24.96
CA ALA A 165 -4.10 2.33 -24.23
C ALA A 165 -4.13 2.06 -22.72
N ALA A 166 -5.26 1.62 -22.19
CA ALA A 166 -5.38 1.23 -20.78
C ALA A 166 -4.53 -0.01 -20.46
N ALA A 167 -4.61 -1.06 -21.30
CA ALA A 167 -3.80 -2.25 -21.15
C ALA A 167 -2.29 -1.95 -21.26
N ARG A 168 -1.91 -1.00 -22.13
CA ARG A 168 -0.53 -0.54 -22.27
C ARG A 168 -0.06 0.23 -21.03
N ALA A 169 -0.90 1.10 -20.48
CA ALA A 169 -0.58 1.84 -19.26
C ALA A 169 -0.32 0.89 -18.08
N VAL A 170 -1.18 -0.13 -17.92
CA VAL A 170 -0.98 -1.19 -16.91
C VAL A 170 0.28 -1.99 -17.18
N ALA A 171 0.55 -2.38 -18.43
CA ALA A 171 1.78 -3.09 -18.79
C ALA A 171 3.05 -2.28 -18.46
N GLU A 172 3.06 -0.97 -18.76
CA GLU A 172 4.16 -0.05 -18.44
C GLU A 172 4.34 0.07 -16.92
N ALA A 173 3.24 0.20 -16.16
CA ALA A 173 3.27 0.24 -14.71
C ALA A 173 3.81 -1.06 -14.08
N ILE A 174 3.37 -2.22 -14.56
CA ILE A 174 3.84 -3.54 -14.08
C ILE A 174 5.34 -3.69 -14.35
N LEU A 175 5.83 -3.39 -15.57
CA LEU A 175 7.27 -3.49 -15.87
C LEU A 175 8.12 -2.47 -15.10
N GLY A 176 7.52 -1.36 -14.67
CA GLY A 176 8.15 -0.38 -13.77
C GLY A 176 8.51 -0.95 -12.39
N LEU A 177 7.91 -2.07 -11.98
CA LEU A 177 8.16 -2.72 -10.69
C LEU A 177 9.43 -3.58 -10.66
N ARG A 178 10.16 -3.68 -11.78
CA ARG A 178 11.42 -4.42 -11.82
C ARG A 178 12.42 -3.82 -10.84
N GLY A 179 12.89 -4.63 -9.91
CA GLY A 179 13.85 -4.22 -8.88
C GLY A 179 13.25 -3.38 -7.75
N VAL A 180 11.93 -3.16 -7.74
CA VAL A 180 11.23 -2.51 -6.62
C VAL A 180 11.02 -3.54 -5.50
N PRO A 181 11.52 -3.30 -4.27
CA PRO A 181 11.28 -4.21 -3.17
C PRO A 181 9.80 -4.17 -2.74
N PRO A 182 9.23 -5.31 -2.31
CA PRO A 182 7.84 -5.37 -1.87
C PRO A 182 7.58 -4.53 -0.61
N ASP A 183 8.56 -4.50 0.29
CA ASP A 183 8.50 -3.76 1.55
C ASP A 183 9.31 -2.47 1.49
N ALA A 184 8.87 -1.47 2.27
CA ALA A 184 9.64 -0.28 2.56
C ALA A 184 10.93 -0.67 3.31
N PRO A 185 12.02 0.10 3.14
CA PRO A 185 13.26 -0.12 3.86
C PRO A 185 13.03 -0.19 5.37
N SER A 186 13.78 -1.05 6.06
CA SER A 186 13.74 -1.08 7.53
C SER A 186 14.42 0.15 8.10
N GLU A 187 13.77 0.78 9.06
CA GLU A 187 14.18 2.01 9.70
C GLU A 187 13.89 1.91 11.19
N ALA A 188 14.90 2.14 12.05
CA ALA A 188 14.76 2.06 13.51
C ALA A 188 14.14 0.76 14.06
N GLY A 189 14.29 -0.37 13.34
CA GLY A 189 13.69 -1.65 13.72
C GLY A 189 12.27 -1.88 13.21
N THR A 190 11.67 -0.88 12.58
CA THR A 190 10.34 -0.93 11.96
C THR A 190 10.42 -0.61 10.46
N ARG A 191 9.29 -0.21 9.84
CA ARG A 191 9.15 0.30 8.46
C ARG A 191 8.03 1.33 8.40
N ARG A 192 8.09 2.22 7.40
CA ARG A 192 6.99 3.13 7.03
C ARG A 192 5.86 2.41 6.29
N GLN A 193 5.26 1.43 6.95
CA GLN A 193 4.17 0.63 6.41
C GLN A 193 3.04 0.58 7.42
N LEU A 194 1.81 0.69 6.92
CA LEU A 194 0.62 0.65 7.76
C LEU A 194 -0.47 -0.27 7.21
N VAL A 195 -1.33 -0.74 8.12
CA VAL A 195 -2.63 -1.34 7.78
C VAL A 195 -3.69 -0.25 7.79
N GLY A 196 -4.55 -0.24 6.77
CA GLY A 196 -5.67 0.69 6.69
C GLY A 196 -6.96 0.10 7.23
N PHE A 197 -7.75 0.88 7.97
CA PHE A 197 -9.10 0.49 8.35
C PHE A 197 -10.14 1.58 8.06
N GLY A 198 -11.32 1.15 7.63
CA GLY A 198 -12.45 2.02 7.29
C GLY A 198 -12.47 2.47 5.83
N GLY A 199 -13.44 3.33 5.51
CA GLY A 199 -13.70 3.77 4.13
C GLY A 199 -14.53 2.77 3.31
N GLY A 200 -14.71 3.09 2.02
CA GLY A 200 -15.38 2.23 1.04
C GLY A 200 -14.39 1.41 0.21
N HIS A 201 -14.90 0.74 -0.83
CA HIS A 201 -14.11 -0.15 -1.69
C HIS A 201 -12.85 0.50 -2.31
N TYR A 202 -12.96 1.74 -2.79
CA TYR A 202 -11.88 2.45 -3.51
C TYR A 202 -10.97 3.32 -2.63
N VAL A 203 -11.10 3.25 -1.30
CA VAL A 203 -10.05 3.68 -0.33
C VAL A 203 -9.28 5.00 -0.62
N PRO A 204 -9.93 6.13 -1.01
CA PRO A 204 -9.23 7.32 -1.53
C PRO A 204 -8.36 8.05 -0.50
N ARG A 205 -8.57 7.81 0.80
CA ARG A 205 -7.68 8.33 1.85
C ARG A 205 -6.34 7.59 1.85
N PHE A 206 -6.36 6.28 1.68
CA PHE A 206 -5.16 5.46 1.63
C PHE A 206 -4.40 5.65 0.31
N GLU A 207 -5.10 5.85 -0.80
CA GLU A 207 -4.50 6.30 -2.07
C GLU A 207 -3.69 7.59 -1.89
N ARG A 208 -4.29 8.58 -1.23
CA ARG A 208 -3.62 9.86 -0.95
C ARG A 208 -2.37 9.68 -0.09
N VAL A 209 -2.44 8.85 0.96
CA VAL A 209 -1.26 8.51 1.76
C VAL A 209 -0.15 7.93 0.88
N ALA A 210 -0.45 6.92 0.08
CA ALA A 210 0.55 6.31 -0.81
C ALA A 210 1.11 7.31 -1.85
N ARG A 211 0.30 8.25 -2.34
CA ARG A 211 0.70 9.21 -3.37
C ARG A 211 1.45 10.42 -2.83
N GLU A 212 1.05 10.94 -1.68
CA GLU A 212 1.52 12.23 -1.17
C GLU A 212 2.59 12.11 -0.08
N THR A 213 2.83 10.91 0.46
CA THR A 213 3.80 10.66 1.54
C THR A 213 4.83 9.59 1.17
N ASP A 214 5.80 9.34 2.06
CA ASP A 214 6.74 8.22 1.97
C ASP A 214 6.25 6.95 2.69
N TRP A 215 5.02 6.97 3.21
CA TRP A 215 4.38 5.81 3.82
C TRP A 215 3.76 4.89 2.76
N ALA A 216 3.90 3.60 2.99
CA ALA A 216 3.32 2.55 2.17
C ALA A 216 2.14 1.88 2.88
N VAL A 217 1.14 1.45 2.12
CA VAL A 217 -0.10 0.88 2.67
C VAL A 217 -0.17 -0.60 2.30
N GLY A 218 -0.33 -1.46 3.31
CA GLY A 218 -0.51 -2.90 3.14
C GLY A 218 -1.97 -3.27 2.96
N HIS A 219 -2.46 -4.19 3.80
CA HIS A 219 -3.87 -4.56 3.78
C HIS A 219 -4.76 -3.41 4.22
N ILE A 220 -5.96 -3.36 3.63
CA ILE A 220 -6.97 -2.35 3.95
C ILE A 220 -8.30 -3.05 4.20
N GLY A 221 -8.79 -2.98 5.44
CA GLY A 221 -10.14 -3.42 5.81
C GLY A 221 -11.13 -2.29 5.67
N ALA A 222 -11.86 -2.24 4.55
CA ALA A 222 -12.96 -1.28 4.36
C ALA A 222 -14.14 -1.60 5.31
N GLY A 223 -15.13 -0.70 5.38
CA GLY A 223 -16.27 -0.88 6.30
C GLY A 223 -16.97 -2.23 6.19
N TRP A 224 -17.23 -2.69 4.95
CA TRP A 224 -17.83 -4.01 4.73
C TRP A 224 -16.91 -5.18 5.10
N CYS A 225 -15.57 -4.97 5.06
CA CYS A 225 -14.61 -5.97 5.52
C CYS A 225 -14.67 -6.14 7.04
N LEU A 226 -14.86 -5.02 7.76
CA LEU A 226 -15.06 -5.02 9.20
C LEU A 226 -16.37 -5.70 9.57
N ASP A 227 -17.47 -5.38 8.87
CA ASP A 227 -18.75 -6.08 9.05
C ASP A 227 -18.62 -7.59 8.79
N ALA A 228 -17.83 -7.98 7.79
CA ALA A 228 -17.57 -9.39 7.47
C ALA A 228 -16.72 -10.09 8.55
N LEU A 229 -15.75 -9.38 9.13
CA LEU A 229 -14.97 -9.89 10.27
C LEU A 229 -15.87 -10.11 11.49
N ASP A 230 -16.71 -9.13 11.83
CA ASP A 230 -17.66 -9.23 12.94
C ASP A 230 -18.65 -10.39 12.77
N GLY A 231 -19.08 -10.66 11.53
CA GLY A 231 -19.95 -11.79 11.22
C GLY A 231 -19.25 -13.15 11.23
N PHE A 232 -17.95 -13.19 10.94
CA PHE A 232 -17.14 -14.41 10.83
C PHE A 232 -16.52 -14.85 12.15
N ALA A 233 -16.14 -13.91 13.02
CA ALA A 233 -15.46 -14.21 14.28
C ALA A 233 -16.45 -14.70 15.34
N ASP A 234 -16.25 -15.94 15.82
CA ASP A 234 -17.08 -16.50 16.88
C ASP A 234 -16.74 -15.91 18.27
N ASP A 235 -15.51 -15.42 18.44
CA ASP A 235 -15.00 -14.82 19.68
C ASP A 235 -13.87 -13.81 19.42
N ASP A 236 -13.51 -13.05 20.46
CA ASP A 236 -12.45 -12.04 20.41
C ASP A 236 -11.10 -12.62 19.96
N ARG A 237 -10.79 -13.89 20.28
CA ARG A 237 -9.50 -14.48 19.90
C ARG A 237 -9.41 -14.73 18.40
N GLN A 238 -10.53 -15.12 17.78
CA GLN A 238 -10.59 -15.27 16.33
C GLN A 238 -10.51 -13.90 15.65
N HIS A 239 -11.18 -12.89 16.22
CA HIS A 239 -11.11 -11.51 15.75
C HIS A 239 -9.67 -10.98 15.81
N ASP A 240 -9.02 -11.04 16.98
CA ASP A 240 -7.62 -10.70 17.22
C ASP A 240 -6.72 -11.36 16.17
N ALA A 241 -6.88 -12.68 15.98
CA ALA A 241 -6.02 -13.45 15.08
C ALA A 241 -6.17 -13.04 13.61
N VAL A 242 -7.31 -12.50 13.17
CA VAL A 242 -7.46 -11.97 11.80
C VAL A 242 -6.79 -10.60 11.70
N VAL A 243 -6.98 -9.72 12.68
CA VAL A 243 -6.35 -8.40 12.72
C VAL A 243 -4.82 -8.56 12.74
N GLU A 244 -4.27 -9.37 13.66
CA GLU A 244 -2.84 -9.67 13.75
C GLU A 244 -2.26 -10.22 12.44
N ARG A 245 -3.03 -11.06 11.72
CA ARG A 245 -2.63 -11.55 10.40
C ARG A 245 -2.56 -10.43 9.36
N ALA A 246 -3.52 -9.50 9.35
CA ALA A 246 -3.48 -8.36 8.43
C ALA A 246 -2.21 -7.52 8.64
N PHE A 247 -1.78 -7.33 9.89
CA PHE A 247 -0.51 -6.67 10.20
C PHE A 247 0.71 -7.51 9.80
N ALA A 248 0.73 -8.80 10.16
CA ALA A 248 1.84 -9.70 9.85
C ALA A 248 2.06 -9.84 8.33
N GLU A 249 0.98 -10.05 7.57
CA GLU A 249 1.01 -10.15 6.11
C GLU A 249 1.20 -8.79 5.42
N SER A 250 1.08 -7.68 6.15
CA SER A 250 1.51 -6.36 5.68
C SER A 250 2.98 -6.04 6.00
N GLY A 251 3.59 -6.72 6.98
CA GLY A 251 4.88 -6.31 7.51
C GLY A 251 4.82 -4.90 8.12
N ALA A 252 3.71 -4.59 8.79
CA ALA A 252 3.38 -3.28 9.33
C ALA A 252 3.24 -3.33 10.86
N GLU A 253 3.57 -2.22 11.51
CA GLU A 253 3.39 -2.01 12.96
C GLU A 253 2.48 -0.81 13.25
N TYR A 254 2.13 -0.06 12.21
CA TYR A 254 1.27 1.12 12.28
C TYR A 254 -0.09 0.83 11.67
N ALA A 255 -1.12 1.52 12.13
CA ALA A 255 -2.42 1.54 11.49
C ALA A 255 -2.93 2.96 11.29
N LEU A 256 -3.67 3.16 10.21
CA LEU A 256 -4.44 4.37 9.98
C LEU A 256 -5.91 3.99 9.92
N VAL A 257 -6.69 4.50 10.88
CA VAL A 257 -8.14 4.28 10.96
C VAL A 257 -8.86 5.50 10.42
N THR A 258 -9.78 5.28 9.49
CA THR A 258 -10.57 6.34 8.86
C THR A 258 -12.01 6.26 9.33
N GLY A 259 -12.61 7.41 9.63
CA GLY A 259 -13.95 7.47 10.24
C GLY A 259 -13.88 7.57 11.77
N ASP A 260 -15.02 7.39 12.43
CA ASP A 260 -15.16 7.45 13.88
C ASP A 260 -15.31 6.04 14.44
N HIS A 261 -14.18 5.39 14.72
CA HIS A 261 -14.11 4.00 15.20
C HIS A 261 -13.23 3.88 16.45
N PRO A 262 -13.58 4.55 17.57
CA PRO A 262 -12.75 4.54 18.78
C PRO A 262 -12.53 3.13 19.35
N ASP A 263 -13.56 2.25 19.27
CA ASP A 263 -13.45 0.86 19.73
C ASP A 263 -12.43 0.07 18.91
N LEU A 264 -12.34 0.32 17.59
CA LEU A 264 -11.35 -0.31 16.73
C LEU A 264 -9.94 0.20 17.01
N VAL A 265 -9.80 1.50 17.30
CA VAL A 265 -8.52 2.11 17.70
C VAL A 265 -8.03 1.45 18.99
N GLU A 266 -8.86 1.40 20.03
CA GLU A 266 -8.50 0.76 21.31
C GLU A 266 -8.16 -0.73 21.12
N HIS A 267 -8.91 -1.42 20.27
CA HIS A 267 -8.64 -2.82 19.95
C HIS A 267 -7.26 -3.02 19.31
N VAL A 268 -6.95 -2.26 18.26
CA VAL A 268 -5.65 -2.34 17.55
C VAL A 268 -4.48 -1.99 18.49
N GLU A 269 -4.65 -0.99 19.35
CA GLU A 269 -3.65 -0.62 20.35
C GLU A 269 -3.47 -1.71 21.42
N SER A 270 -4.56 -2.39 21.81
CA SER A 270 -4.50 -3.50 22.77
C SER A 270 -3.70 -4.71 22.25
N LEU A 271 -3.63 -4.87 20.93
CA LEU A 271 -2.81 -5.88 20.25
C LEU A 271 -1.34 -5.46 20.12
N GLY A 272 -1.00 -4.22 20.51
CA GLY A 272 0.37 -3.70 20.52
C GLY A 272 0.79 -3.00 19.22
N TYR A 273 -0.15 -2.69 18.33
CA TYR A 273 0.11 -1.89 17.12
C TYR A 273 -0.13 -0.40 17.39
N ARG A 274 0.62 0.47 16.71
CA ARG A 274 0.49 1.92 16.88
C ARG A 274 -0.54 2.47 15.91
N VAL A 275 -1.65 3.00 16.42
CA VAL A 275 -2.59 3.76 15.59
C VAL A 275 -2.06 5.18 15.41
N VAL A 276 -2.11 5.69 14.18
CA VAL A 276 -1.68 7.04 13.81
C VAL A 276 -2.74 7.72 12.97
N ASP A 277 -2.74 9.05 12.96
CA ASP A 277 -3.62 9.84 12.11
C ASP A 277 -2.94 10.29 10.79
N GLU A 278 -3.71 10.91 9.89
CA GLU A 278 -3.15 11.44 8.64
C GLU A 278 -2.11 12.55 8.88
N ARG A 279 -2.18 13.25 10.03
CA ARG A 279 -1.23 14.31 10.36
C ARG A 279 0.13 13.71 10.66
N PHE A 280 0.18 12.63 11.45
CA PHE A 280 1.41 11.91 11.74
C PHE A 280 2.09 11.44 10.44
N VAL A 281 1.35 10.77 9.55
CA VAL A 281 1.89 10.27 8.28
C VAL A 281 2.47 11.41 7.43
N ARG A 282 1.80 12.56 7.36
CA ARG A 282 2.28 13.72 6.61
C ARG A 282 3.50 14.37 7.26
N GLU A 283 3.45 14.67 8.55
CA GLU A 283 4.55 15.37 9.24
C GLU A 283 5.82 14.53 9.35
N THR A 284 5.69 13.21 9.41
CA THR A 284 6.86 12.33 9.50
C THR A 284 7.45 12.01 8.13
N THR A 285 6.84 12.46 7.03
CA THR A 285 7.37 12.22 5.67
C THR A 285 8.76 12.83 5.52
N GLY A 286 9.74 12.01 5.17
CA GLY A 286 11.15 12.41 5.01
C GLY A 286 11.92 12.59 6.32
N VAL A 287 11.28 12.48 7.49
CA VAL A 287 11.89 12.67 8.81
C VAL A 287 12.21 11.32 9.43
N PRO A 288 13.47 10.98 9.78
CA PRO A 288 13.81 9.64 10.22
C PRO A 288 12.97 9.15 11.42
N LEU A 289 12.36 7.96 11.36
CA LEU A 289 11.45 7.42 12.40
C LEU A 289 12.12 7.33 13.76
N GLY A 290 13.41 6.97 13.82
CA GLY A 290 14.16 6.97 15.08
C GLY A 290 14.29 8.36 15.70
N PHE A 291 14.32 9.42 14.88
CA PHE A 291 14.26 10.79 15.36
C PHE A 291 12.82 11.20 15.73
N VAL A 292 11.81 10.79 14.96
CA VAL A 292 10.39 10.98 15.31
C VAL A 292 10.11 10.44 16.71
N ASP A 293 10.46 9.18 16.98
CA ASP A 293 10.24 8.54 18.28
C ASP A 293 10.96 9.30 19.41
N ALA A 294 12.19 9.75 19.16
CA ALA A 294 12.98 10.48 20.14
C ALA A 294 12.43 11.90 20.40
N ALA A 295 11.92 12.57 19.37
CA ALA A 295 11.27 13.87 19.47
C ALA A 295 9.93 13.77 20.21
N GLU A 296 9.10 12.76 19.89
CA GLU A 296 7.84 12.52 20.59
C GLU A 296 8.07 12.20 22.07
N ALA A 297 9.10 11.42 22.40
CA ALA A 297 9.45 11.13 23.79
C ALA A 297 9.96 12.36 24.57
N ALA A 298 10.54 13.35 23.88
CA ALA A 298 11.15 14.52 24.50
C ALA A 298 10.21 15.73 24.58
N VAL A 299 9.29 15.89 23.62
CA VAL A 299 8.41 17.07 23.48
C VAL A 299 6.94 16.72 23.65
N GLY A 300 6.50 15.58 23.10
CA GLY A 300 5.10 15.17 23.03
C GLY A 300 4.74 14.65 21.64
N PRO A 301 3.60 13.94 21.48
CA PRO A 301 3.25 13.30 20.21
C PRO A 301 2.89 14.31 19.12
N VAL A 302 2.99 13.89 17.85
CA VAL A 302 2.57 14.70 16.68
C VAL A 302 1.09 15.11 16.77
N GLU A 303 0.27 14.22 17.32
CA GLU A 303 -1.16 14.45 17.56
C GLU A 303 -1.42 15.64 18.48
N ASP A 304 -0.56 15.82 19.50
CA ASP A 304 -0.65 16.90 20.48
C ASP A 304 -0.01 18.22 20.00
N GLY A 305 0.64 18.22 18.83
CA GLY A 305 1.14 19.45 18.22
C GLY A 305 2.61 19.46 17.85
N LEU A 306 3.35 18.35 18.00
CA LEU A 306 4.74 18.28 17.51
C LEU A 306 4.79 18.43 15.98
N ARG A 307 5.65 19.34 15.49
CA ARG A 307 5.93 19.59 14.08
C ARG A 307 7.43 19.46 13.82
N PHE A 308 7.79 19.16 12.58
CA PHE A 308 9.17 19.00 12.16
C PHE A 308 9.59 20.13 11.22
N GLY A 309 10.78 20.68 11.43
CA GLY A 309 11.34 21.70 10.53
C GLY A 309 12.04 21.07 9.32
N GLU A 310 12.46 21.90 8.37
CA GLU A 310 13.13 21.48 7.13
C GLU A 310 14.40 20.65 7.39
N THR A 311 15.11 20.98 8.47
CA THR A 311 16.35 20.31 8.89
C THR A 311 16.14 18.94 9.54
N ALA A 312 14.89 18.57 9.85
CA ALA A 312 14.56 17.29 10.48
C ALA A 312 14.80 16.06 9.59
N THR A 313 14.94 16.27 8.28
CA THR A 313 15.16 15.21 7.28
C THR A 313 16.56 14.59 7.37
N ASP A 314 17.53 15.34 7.90
CA ASP A 314 18.91 14.89 8.17
C ASP A 314 19.36 15.47 9.53
N PRO A 315 18.80 14.95 10.65
CA PRO A 315 19.04 15.53 11.95
C PRO A 315 20.49 15.28 12.39
N GLU A 316 21.13 16.31 12.95
CA GLU A 316 22.46 16.15 13.54
C GLU A 316 22.45 15.10 14.67
N GLU A 317 23.57 14.40 14.86
CA GLU A 317 23.69 13.36 15.89
C GLU A 317 23.40 13.87 17.31
N SER A 318 23.59 15.17 17.56
CA SER A 318 23.32 15.80 18.86
C SER A 318 22.34 16.95 18.73
N TRP A 319 21.20 16.80 19.39
CA TRP A 319 20.20 17.85 19.55
C TRP A 319 19.82 17.99 21.02
N ARG A 320 19.13 19.07 21.37
CA ARG A 320 18.61 19.32 22.70
C ARG A 320 17.27 20.02 22.61
N VAL A 321 16.39 19.73 23.57
CA VAL A 321 15.15 20.50 23.76
C VAL A 321 15.50 21.82 24.43
N VAL A 322 14.89 22.91 23.97
CA VAL A 322 15.04 24.25 24.55
C VAL A 322 13.65 24.80 24.83
N ASP A 323 13.37 25.07 26.09
CA ASP A 323 12.15 25.78 26.48
C ASP A 323 12.30 27.27 26.13
N VAL A 324 11.44 27.75 25.24
CA VAL A 324 11.38 29.18 24.90
C VAL A 324 10.43 29.86 25.88
N PRO A 325 10.81 31.01 26.48
CA PRO A 325 9.94 31.70 27.42
C PRO A 325 8.57 32.07 26.81
N GLU A 326 7.48 31.67 27.46
CA GLU A 326 6.10 31.91 26.98
C GLU A 326 5.82 33.39 26.69
N GLU A 327 6.31 34.31 27.54
CA GLU A 327 6.14 35.75 27.32
C GLU A 327 6.81 36.25 26.03
N LEU A 328 7.95 35.65 25.67
CA LEU A 328 8.66 35.99 24.43
C LEU A 328 7.93 35.45 23.21
N LEU A 329 7.46 34.19 23.26
CA LEU A 329 6.67 33.59 22.18
C LEU A 329 5.36 34.37 21.98
N ALA A 330 4.63 34.65 23.05
CA ALA A 330 3.38 35.39 22.98
C ALA A 330 3.55 36.79 22.36
N GLU A 331 4.60 37.53 22.75
CA GLU A 331 4.89 38.84 22.17
C GLU A 331 5.31 38.73 20.70
N ALA A 332 6.21 37.81 20.35
CA ALA A 332 6.69 37.63 18.99
C ALA A 332 5.57 37.19 18.03
N THR A 333 4.79 36.19 18.44
CA THR A 333 3.61 35.69 17.72
C THR A 333 2.53 36.76 17.60
N GLY A 334 2.37 37.62 18.62
CA GLY A 334 1.46 38.77 18.56
C GLY A 334 1.88 39.86 17.57
N ILE A 335 3.18 39.96 17.25
CA ILE A 335 3.72 40.89 16.25
C ILE A 335 3.58 40.32 14.84
N ASP A 336 4.08 39.11 14.61
CA ASP A 336 4.09 38.46 13.30
C ASP A 336 4.14 36.93 13.43
N PRO A 337 2.97 36.26 13.49
CA PRO A 337 2.90 34.82 13.69
C PRO A 337 3.45 34.02 12.51
N GLU A 338 3.37 34.56 11.29
CA GLU A 338 3.90 33.91 10.08
C GLU A 338 5.43 33.89 10.14
N THR A 339 6.06 35.03 10.42
CA THR A 339 7.53 35.11 10.53
C THR A 339 8.07 34.24 11.67
N VAL A 340 7.37 34.17 12.81
CA VAL A 340 7.76 33.27 13.91
C VAL A 340 7.71 31.81 13.45
N ARG A 341 6.64 31.43 12.76
CA ARG A 341 6.49 30.07 12.24
C ARG A 341 7.56 29.69 11.23
N ASP A 342 7.79 30.54 10.23
CA ASP A 342 8.85 30.35 9.24
C ASP A 342 10.22 30.20 9.90
N TRP A 343 10.47 30.95 10.98
CA TRP A 343 11.72 30.83 11.72
C TRP A 343 11.89 29.44 12.34
N PHE A 344 10.87 28.89 13.01
CA PHE A 344 10.95 27.55 13.59
C PHE A 344 11.03 26.47 12.51
N GLU A 345 10.26 26.58 11.43
CA GLU A 345 10.30 25.62 10.32
C GLU A 345 11.69 25.57 9.67
N SER A 346 12.39 26.70 9.48
CA SER A 346 13.73 26.72 8.87
C SER A 346 14.89 26.48 9.85
N ASN A 347 14.72 26.69 11.17
CA ASN A 347 15.84 26.69 12.12
C ASN A 347 15.76 25.62 13.21
N ALA A 348 14.60 25.04 13.48
CA ALA A 348 14.44 23.97 14.46
C ALA A 348 14.36 22.60 13.78
N LEU A 349 14.85 21.56 14.46
CA LEU A 349 14.59 20.18 14.05
C LEU A 349 13.12 19.81 14.29
N ALA A 350 12.59 20.22 15.44
CA ALA A 350 11.19 20.04 15.79
C ALA A 350 10.74 21.14 16.74
N PHE A 351 9.43 21.41 16.75
CA PHE A 351 8.81 22.40 17.64
C PHE A 351 7.40 21.97 18.02
N GLY A 352 7.00 22.31 19.25
CA GLY A 352 5.62 22.10 19.70
C GLY A 352 4.71 23.20 19.15
N THR A 353 3.43 22.88 19.00
CA THR A 353 2.37 23.85 18.72
C THR A 353 1.19 23.61 19.64
N GLU A 354 0.53 24.67 20.09
CA GLU A 354 -0.70 24.60 20.86
C GLU A 354 -1.95 24.51 19.94
N GLN A 355 -3.13 24.35 20.56
CA GLN A 355 -4.40 24.34 19.82
C GLN A 355 -4.52 25.59 18.92
N GLN A 356 -4.82 25.36 17.63
CA GLN A 356 -4.85 26.34 16.52
C GLN A 356 -3.51 26.59 15.81
N GLY A 357 -2.45 25.84 16.12
CA GLY A 357 -1.21 25.87 15.34
C GLY A 357 -0.28 27.04 15.69
N THR A 358 -0.55 27.71 16.82
CA THR A 358 0.34 28.68 17.45
C THR A 358 1.56 27.95 18.02
N ILE A 359 2.75 28.50 17.82
CA ILE A 359 4.01 27.97 18.37
C ILE A 359 4.18 28.37 19.83
#